data_AF-A0A7V9RWS0-F1
#
_entry.id   AF-A0A7V9RWS0-F1
#
_cell.length_a   1.000
_cell.length_b   1.000
_cell.length_c   1.000
_cell.angle_alpha   90.00
_cell.angle_beta   90.00
_cell.angle_gamma   90.00
#
_symmetry.space_group_name_H-M   'P 1'
#
loop_
_entity.id
_entity.type
_entity.pdbx_description
1 polymer ?
#
loop_
_entity_poly.entity_id
_entity_poly.type
_entity_poly.pdbx_seq_one_letter_code
_entity_poly.pdbx_strand_id
1 'polypeptide(L)'
;MSRLRAVLGSATFILFGGPTIVAGLVPWLLTRWASDDPSTALQFLGAVLIAIGVGLVLETTARFALQGRGTPAPFAAPERFVARGSYRVVRNPMYVGVLAVIAGQALLLGRELLLGWVGVAAILFQLFIVLHEEPELRKRFGSEYDDYRRRVGRWFPRVSRSTSSAL
;
A
#
# COMPACT_ATOMS: atom_id res chain seq x y z
N MET A 1 -8.63 -24.28 -0.35
CA MET A 1 -8.63 -23.53 -1.63
C MET A 1 -7.43 -23.94 -2.49
N SER A 2 -7.61 -24.17 -3.79
CA SER A 2 -6.49 -24.44 -4.70
C SER A 2 -5.67 -23.15 -4.89
N ARG A 3 -4.33 -23.25 -4.94
CA ARG A 3 -3.41 -22.10 -5.09
C ARG A 3 -3.81 -21.21 -6.27
N LEU A 4 -4.29 -21.84 -7.36
CA LEU A 4 -4.80 -21.15 -8.55
C LEU A 4 -5.93 -20.16 -8.25
N ARG A 5 -6.91 -20.52 -7.39
CA ARG A 5 -8.02 -19.63 -7.04
C ARG A 5 -7.56 -18.42 -6.21
N ALA A 6 -6.57 -18.59 -5.35
CA ALA A 6 -5.99 -17.49 -4.58
C ALA A 6 -5.20 -16.53 -5.47
N VAL A 7 -4.40 -17.05 -6.41
CA VAL A 7 -3.67 -16.23 -7.38
C VAL A 7 -4.64 -15.48 -8.30
N LEU A 8 -5.66 -16.16 -8.84
CA LEU A 8 -6.66 -15.53 -9.71
C LEU A 8 -7.47 -14.46 -8.97
N GLY A 9 -7.87 -14.70 -7.72
CA GLY A 9 -8.60 -13.70 -6.94
C GLY A 9 -7.74 -12.48 -6.56
N SER A 10 -6.47 -12.67 -6.24
CA SER A 10 -5.52 -11.58 -6.01
C SER A 10 -5.23 -10.77 -7.28
N ALA A 11 -5.07 -11.45 -8.43
CA ALA A 11 -4.92 -10.80 -9.72
C ALA A 11 -6.17 -10.00 -10.11
N THR A 12 -7.36 -10.56 -9.86
CA THR A 12 -8.64 -9.86 -10.09
C THR A 12 -8.78 -8.63 -9.20
N PHE A 13 -8.39 -8.71 -7.92
CA PHE A 13 -8.40 -7.56 -7.02
C PHE A 13 -7.39 -6.47 -7.42
N ILE A 14 -6.22 -6.81 -7.95
CA ILE A 14 -5.34 -5.80 -8.52
C ILE A 14 -6.00 -5.18 -9.74
N LEU A 15 -6.35 -6.00 -10.74
CA LEU A 15 -6.76 -5.54 -12.06
C LEU A 15 -8.10 -4.79 -12.03
N PHE A 16 -9.00 -5.15 -11.12
CA PHE A 16 -10.37 -4.61 -11.06
C PHE A 16 -10.77 -4.09 -9.68
N GLY A 17 -9.88 -4.12 -8.68
CA GLY A 17 -10.17 -3.67 -7.32
C GLY A 17 -9.59 -2.30 -6.99
N GLY A 18 -9.41 -2.06 -5.68
CA GLY A 18 -9.07 -0.75 -5.12
C GLY A 18 -7.85 -0.06 -5.76
N PRO A 19 -6.69 -0.75 -5.91
CA PRO A 19 -5.49 -0.12 -6.45
C PRO A 19 -5.65 0.41 -7.88
N THR A 20 -6.26 -0.36 -8.80
CA THR A 20 -6.45 0.08 -10.19
C THR A 20 -7.49 1.19 -10.31
N ILE A 21 -8.53 1.18 -9.47
CA ILE A 21 -9.50 2.28 -9.46
C ILE A 21 -8.82 3.57 -8.96
N VAL A 22 -8.13 3.49 -7.81
CA VAL A 22 -7.58 4.65 -7.11
C VAL A 22 -6.35 5.24 -7.83
N ALA A 23 -5.48 4.40 -8.40
CA ALA A 23 -4.28 4.85 -9.11
C ALA A 23 -4.37 4.79 -10.64
N GLY A 24 -5.45 4.24 -11.21
CA GLY A 24 -5.64 4.16 -12.66
C GLY A 24 -6.84 4.96 -13.13
N LEU A 25 -8.05 4.52 -12.74
CA LEU A 25 -9.30 5.11 -13.24
C LEU A 25 -9.50 6.55 -12.76
N VAL A 26 -9.32 6.85 -11.47
CA VAL A 26 -9.53 8.21 -10.95
C VAL A 26 -8.52 9.20 -11.54
N PRO A 27 -7.20 8.94 -11.56
CA PRO A 27 -6.26 9.83 -12.23
C PRO A 27 -6.58 10.04 -13.71
N TRP A 28 -6.98 8.98 -14.43
CA TRP A 28 -7.45 9.11 -15.81
C TRP A 28 -8.69 10.01 -15.92
N LEU A 29 -9.68 9.88 -15.04
CA LEU A 29 -10.86 10.75 -15.05
C LEU A 29 -10.51 12.21 -14.78
N LEU A 30 -9.54 12.47 -13.91
CA LEU A 30 -9.10 13.81 -13.51
C LEU A 30 -8.23 14.50 -14.57
N THR A 31 -7.34 13.76 -15.24
CA THR A 31 -6.34 14.36 -16.13
C THR A 31 -6.50 13.95 -17.59
N ARG A 32 -7.21 12.86 -17.88
CA ARG A 32 -7.21 12.18 -19.20
C ARG A 32 -5.81 11.81 -19.69
N TRP A 33 -4.85 11.69 -18.77
CA TRP A 33 -3.42 11.57 -19.06
C TRP A 33 -2.84 12.74 -19.86
N ALA A 34 -3.51 13.91 -19.82
CA ALA A 34 -2.92 15.14 -20.29
C ALA A 34 -1.70 15.49 -19.43
N SER A 35 -0.63 15.91 -20.10
CA SER A 35 0.62 16.36 -19.49
C SER A 35 0.76 17.85 -19.71
N ASP A 36 1.19 18.56 -18.67
CA ASP A 36 1.55 19.98 -18.73
C ASP A 36 3.04 20.16 -19.13
N ASP A 37 3.66 19.09 -19.67
CA ASP A 37 5.06 19.00 -20.10
C ASP A 37 6.07 19.43 -19.02
N PRO A 38 6.11 18.73 -17.86
CA PRO A 38 7.05 19.06 -16.79
C PRO A 38 8.50 18.76 -17.21
N SER A 39 9.47 19.33 -16.49
CA SER A 39 10.88 19.12 -16.78
C SER A 39 11.27 17.63 -16.78
N THR A 40 12.27 17.26 -17.58
CA THR A 40 12.77 15.87 -17.68
C THR A 40 13.17 15.29 -16.32
N ALA A 41 13.69 16.12 -15.41
CA ALA A 41 14.02 15.72 -14.05
C ALA A 41 12.77 15.30 -13.25
N LEU A 42 11.66 16.05 -13.36
CA LEU A 42 10.39 15.69 -12.72
C LEU A 42 9.79 14.43 -13.34
N GLN A 43 9.86 14.28 -14.67
CA GLN A 43 9.41 13.07 -15.35
C GLN A 43 10.20 11.84 -14.88
N PHE A 44 11.52 11.94 -14.80
CA PHE A 44 12.37 10.86 -14.30
C PHE A 44 12.07 10.52 -12.84
N LEU A 45 11.97 11.52 -11.97
CA LEU A 45 11.61 11.31 -10.57
C LEU A 45 10.22 10.67 -10.42
N GLY A 46 9.25 11.12 -11.21
CA GLY A 46 7.91 10.55 -11.27
C GLY A 46 7.93 9.08 -11.70
N ALA A 47 8.67 8.75 -12.74
CA ALA A 47 8.82 7.37 -13.23
C ALA A 47 9.47 6.46 -12.18
N VAL A 48 10.53 6.92 -11.50
CA VAL A 48 11.17 6.18 -10.40
C VAL A 48 10.18 5.94 -9.26
N LEU A 49 9.41 6.96 -8.89
CA LEU A 49 8.43 6.85 -7.80
C LEU A 49 7.28 5.89 -8.16
N ILE A 50 6.80 5.91 -9.40
CA ILE A 50 5.84 4.94 -9.93
C ILE A 50 6.42 3.53 -9.87
N ALA A 51 7.66 3.33 -10.32
CA ALA A 51 8.31 2.02 -10.31
C ALA A 51 8.41 1.44 -8.88
N ILE A 52 8.80 2.28 -7.90
CA ILE A 52 8.84 1.89 -6.48
C ILE A 52 7.43 1.53 -5.99
N GLY A 53 6.43 2.37 -6.29
CA GLY A 53 5.05 2.16 -5.87
C GLY A 53 4.43 0.88 -6.44
N VAL A 54 4.62 0.63 -7.74
CA VAL A 54 4.23 -0.62 -8.41
C VAL A 54 4.95 -1.81 -7.79
N GLY A 55 6.25 -1.70 -7.53
CA GLY A 55 7.03 -2.72 -6.84
C GLY A 55 6.44 -3.10 -5.48
N LEU A 56 6.00 -2.13 -4.68
CA LEU A 56 5.33 -2.37 -3.41
C LEU A 56 3.96 -3.05 -3.57
N VAL A 57 3.15 -2.62 -4.55
CA VAL A 57 1.83 -3.24 -4.81
C VAL A 57 1.98 -4.69 -5.27
N LEU A 58 2.94 -4.95 -6.16
CA LEU A 58 3.24 -6.31 -6.64
C LEU A 58 3.81 -7.19 -5.53
N GLU A 59 4.75 -6.68 -4.74
CA GLU A 59 5.36 -7.42 -3.62
C GLU A 59 4.33 -7.80 -2.55
N THR A 60 3.47 -6.85 -2.18
CA THR A 60 2.41 -7.10 -1.19
C THR A 60 1.36 -8.07 -1.71
N THR A 61 0.96 -7.95 -2.97
CA THR A 61 -0.04 -8.84 -3.56
C THR A 61 0.50 -10.23 -3.81
N ALA A 62 1.72 -10.36 -4.35
CA ALA A 62 2.38 -11.65 -4.52
C ALA A 62 2.48 -12.39 -3.19
N ARG A 63 2.75 -11.68 -2.08
CA ARG A 63 2.75 -12.30 -0.75
C ARG A 63 1.37 -12.74 -0.28
N PHE A 64 0.33 -11.93 -0.46
CA PHE A 64 -1.03 -12.38 -0.15
C PHE A 64 -1.41 -13.61 -0.97
N ALA A 65 -1.13 -13.60 -2.27
CA ALA A 65 -1.42 -14.70 -3.18
C ALA A 65 -0.62 -15.99 -2.87
N LEU A 66 0.67 -15.87 -2.53
CA LEU A 66 1.58 -17.00 -2.37
C LEU A 66 1.67 -17.53 -0.93
N GLN A 67 1.53 -16.66 0.08
CA GLN A 67 1.70 -17.01 1.49
C GLN A 67 0.38 -17.00 2.28
N GLY A 68 -0.66 -16.33 1.78
CA GLY A 68 -1.89 -16.10 2.53
C GLY A 68 -2.89 -17.27 2.57
N ARG A 69 -2.80 -18.27 1.66
CA ARG A 69 -3.91 -19.23 1.43
C ARG A 69 -5.28 -18.53 1.27
N GLY A 70 -5.28 -17.30 0.76
CA GLY A 70 -6.43 -16.42 0.68
C GLY A 70 -6.15 -15.15 -0.13
N THR A 71 -7.19 -14.61 -0.72
CA THR A 71 -7.23 -13.33 -1.44
C THR A 71 -7.10 -12.14 -0.48
N PRO A 72 -6.90 -10.90 -0.97
CA PRO A 72 -7.02 -9.68 -0.15
C PRO A 72 -8.41 -9.49 0.49
N ALA A 73 -9.39 -10.33 0.10
CA ALA A 73 -10.69 -10.42 0.74
C ALA A 73 -10.58 -10.94 2.18
N PRO A 74 -11.37 -10.38 3.13
CA PRO A 74 -11.26 -10.58 4.59
C PRO A 74 -11.34 -12.03 5.11
N PHE A 75 -11.64 -13.02 4.26
CA PHE A 75 -12.03 -14.37 4.67
C PHE A 75 -10.91 -15.43 4.70
N ALA A 76 -9.64 -15.10 4.43
CA ALA A 76 -8.57 -16.11 4.48
C ALA A 76 -7.19 -15.51 4.79
N ALA A 77 -6.93 -15.17 6.07
CA ALA A 77 -5.63 -14.72 6.55
C ALA A 77 -4.80 -15.86 7.18
N PRO A 78 -3.47 -15.87 7.01
CA PRO A 78 -2.56 -16.94 7.44
C PRO A 78 -2.43 -17.10 8.97
N GLU A 79 -2.16 -18.32 9.42
CA GLU A 79 -2.17 -18.79 10.83
C GLU A 79 -1.02 -18.28 11.72
N ARG A 80 -0.03 -17.53 11.19
CA ARG A 80 1.02 -16.86 11.99
C ARG A 80 1.37 -15.51 11.40
N PHE A 81 1.28 -14.47 12.23
CA PHE A 81 1.62 -13.08 11.87
C PHE A 81 3.14 -12.93 11.75
N VAL A 82 3.73 -13.36 10.63
CA VAL A 82 5.14 -13.06 10.34
C VAL A 82 5.19 -11.84 9.45
N ALA A 83 5.38 -10.67 10.07
CA ALA A 83 5.77 -9.46 9.34
C ALA A 83 7.07 -9.75 8.57
N ARG A 84 6.96 -10.04 7.27
CA ARG A 84 8.10 -10.27 6.36
C ARG A 84 8.13 -9.19 5.27
N GLY A 85 9.33 -8.88 4.80
CA GLY A 85 9.65 -7.82 3.83
C GLY A 85 9.04 -6.46 4.15
N SER A 86 8.34 -5.81 3.20
CA SER A 86 7.77 -4.47 3.37
C SER A 86 6.93 -4.27 4.64
N TYR A 87 6.21 -5.31 5.09
CA TYR A 87 5.44 -5.29 6.35
C TYR A 87 6.30 -5.20 7.63
N ARG A 88 7.63 -5.39 7.55
CA ARG A 88 8.57 -5.12 8.66
C ARG A 88 8.88 -3.63 8.80
N VAL A 89 8.73 -2.88 7.72
CA VAL A 89 9.12 -1.47 7.63
C VAL A 89 7.93 -0.59 7.95
N VAL A 90 6.79 -0.84 7.30
CA VAL A 90 5.52 -0.14 7.51
C VAL A 90 4.38 -1.14 7.60
N ARG A 91 3.33 -0.81 8.35
CA ARG A 91 2.16 -1.71 8.51
C ARG A 91 1.30 -1.81 7.25
N ASN A 92 1.32 -0.77 6.43
CA ASN A 92 0.41 -0.58 5.30
C ASN A 92 1.16 -0.34 3.96
N PRO A 93 2.10 -1.21 3.56
CA PRO A 93 2.97 -0.99 2.41
C PRO A 93 2.22 -0.91 1.07
N MET A 94 1.08 -1.59 0.93
CA MET A 94 0.26 -1.52 -0.29
C MET A 94 -0.31 -0.10 -0.48
N TYR A 95 -0.87 0.48 0.58
CA TYR A 95 -1.40 1.85 0.54
C TYR A 95 -0.30 2.88 0.26
N VAL A 96 0.88 2.70 0.87
CA VAL A 96 2.07 3.52 0.56
C VAL A 96 2.44 3.40 -0.92
N GLY A 97 2.42 2.19 -1.49
CA GLY A 97 2.68 1.97 -2.90
C GLY A 97 1.68 2.68 -3.81
N VAL A 98 0.38 2.60 -3.51
CA VAL A 98 -0.67 3.28 -4.28
C VAL A 98 -0.50 4.80 -4.24
N LEU A 99 -0.25 5.38 -3.06
CA LEU A 99 0.00 6.82 -2.94
C LEU A 99 1.27 7.25 -3.68
N ALA A 100 2.33 6.43 -3.66
CA ALA A 100 3.55 6.69 -4.41
C ALA A 100 3.30 6.67 -5.93
N VAL A 101 2.47 5.74 -6.44
CA VAL A 101 2.09 5.73 -7.87
C VAL A 101 1.37 7.02 -8.25
N ILE A 102 0.37 7.46 -7.47
CA ILE A 102 -0.39 8.68 -7.77
C ILE A 102 0.52 9.92 -7.69
N ALA A 103 1.38 10.01 -6.68
CA ALA A 103 2.33 11.11 -6.55
C ALA A 103 3.33 11.12 -7.72
N GLY A 104 3.80 9.95 -8.15
CA GLY A 104 4.69 9.83 -9.30
C GLY A 104 4.00 10.20 -10.60
N GLN A 105 2.69 9.90 -10.77
CA GLN A 105 1.89 10.39 -11.90
C GLN A 105 1.74 11.92 -11.88
N ALA A 106 1.57 12.53 -10.71
CA ALA A 106 1.52 13.98 -10.57
C ALA A 106 2.81 14.64 -11.09
N LEU A 107 3.97 14.08 -10.72
CA LEU A 107 5.28 14.55 -11.18
C LEU A 107 5.52 14.27 -12.67
N LEU A 108 5.14 13.07 -13.13
CA LEU A 108 5.33 12.64 -14.52
C LEU A 108 4.49 13.48 -15.51
N LEU A 109 3.28 13.85 -15.12
CA LEU A 109 2.36 14.62 -15.96
C LEU A 109 2.41 16.13 -15.67
N GLY A 110 3.07 16.56 -14.60
CA GLY A 110 3.08 17.96 -14.15
C GLY A 110 1.74 18.43 -13.60
N ARG A 111 0.85 17.52 -13.19
CA ARG A 111 -0.55 17.81 -12.84
C ARG A 111 -0.72 17.93 -11.33
N GLU A 112 -0.73 19.15 -10.80
CA GLU A 112 -0.91 19.42 -9.36
C GLU A 112 -2.24 18.89 -8.79
N LEU A 113 -3.28 18.79 -9.63
CA LEU A 113 -4.56 18.19 -9.26
C LEU A 113 -4.40 16.77 -8.68
N LEU A 114 -3.42 16.00 -9.18
CA LEU A 114 -3.14 14.66 -8.68
C LEU A 114 -2.53 14.69 -7.28
N LEU A 115 -1.83 15.75 -6.86
CA LEU A 115 -1.37 15.91 -5.47
C LEU A 115 -2.56 16.10 -4.51
N GLY A 116 -3.58 16.84 -4.93
CA GLY A 116 -4.85 16.91 -4.20
C GLY A 116 -5.48 15.53 -4.04
N TRP A 117 -5.47 14.72 -5.10
CA TRP A 117 -5.94 13.33 -5.05
C TRP A 117 -5.09 12.44 -4.12
N VAL A 118 -3.77 12.59 -4.07
CA VAL A 118 -2.91 11.91 -3.08
C VAL A 118 -3.40 12.19 -1.66
N GLY A 119 -3.70 13.45 -1.34
CA GLY A 119 -4.20 13.85 -0.02
C GLY A 119 -5.54 13.20 0.32
N VAL A 120 -6.50 13.24 -0.60
CA VAL A 120 -7.82 12.61 -0.42
C VAL A 120 -7.68 11.09 -0.25
N ALA A 121 -6.93 10.43 -1.12
CA ALA A 121 -6.69 8.99 -1.03
C ALA A 121 -6.01 8.61 0.29
N ALA A 122 -5.04 9.38 0.75
CA ALA A 122 -4.36 9.15 2.03
C ALA A 122 -5.33 9.25 3.22
N ILE A 123 -6.25 10.22 3.22
CA ILE A 123 -7.29 10.36 4.25
C ILE A 123 -8.24 9.16 4.21
N LEU A 124 -8.74 8.79 3.02
CA LEU A 124 -9.64 7.65 2.87
C LEU A 124 -9.00 6.34 3.34
N PHE A 125 -7.73 6.10 2.97
CA PHE A 125 -6.99 4.95 3.45
C PHE A 125 -6.78 5.00 4.97
N GLN A 126 -6.39 6.15 5.52
CA GLN A 126 -6.22 6.32 6.97
C GLN A 126 -7.52 6.01 7.74
N LEU A 127 -8.66 6.48 7.24
CA LEU A 127 -9.97 6.19 7.83
C LEU A 127 -10.32 4.70 7.71
N PHE A 128 -10.13 4.10 6.53
CA PHE A 128 -10.39 2.68 6.34
C PHE A 128 -9.54 1.81 7.26
N ILE A 129 -8.24 2.09 7.35
CA ILE A 129 -7.30 1.40 8.23
C ILE A 129 -7.77 1.49 9.69
N VAL A 130 -8.06 2.69 10.19
CA VAL A 130 -8.38 2.88 11.62
C VAL A 130 -9.76 2.35 11.98
N LEU A 131 -10.75 2.49 11.10
CA LEU A 131 -12.14 2.13 11.40
C LEU A 131 -12.45 0.65 11.13
N HIS A 132 -11.74 0.02 10.18
CA HIS A 132 -12.04 -1.34 9.75
C HIS A 132 -10.86 -2.28 9.98
N GLU A 133 -9.69 -2.01 9.38
CA GLU A 133 -8.57 -2.97 9.40
C GLU A 133 -7.97 -3.18 10.80
N GLU A 134 -7.58 -2.10 11.50
CA GLU A 134 -6.94 -2.23 12.81
C GLU A 134 -7.86 -2.90 13.85
N PRO A 135 -9.16 -2.56 13.95
CA PRO A 135 -10.09 -3.25 14.84
C PRO A 135 -10.24 -4.74 14.51
N GLU A 136 -10.33 -5.09 13.22
CA GLU A 136 -10.47 -6.48 12.80
C GLU A 136 -9.19 -7.30 13.08
N LEU A 137 -8.02 -6.74 12.76
CA LEU A 137 -6.73 -7.33 13.08
C LEU A 137 -6.54 -7.50 14.59
N ARG A 138 -6.97 -6.52 15.39
CA ARG A 138 -6.91 -6.60 16.85
C ARG A 138 -7.84 -7.67 17.40
N LYS A 139 -9.07 -7.78 16.88
CA LYS A 139 -10.02 -8.86 17.25
C LYS A 139 -9.45 -10.24 16.94
N ARG A 140 -8.74 -10.38 15.81
CA ARG A 140 -8.24 -11.66 15.32
C ARG A 140 -6.93 -12.11 15.99
N PHE A 141 -6.02 -11.18 16.26
CA PHE A 141 -4.65 -11.48 16.69
C PHE A 141 -4.30 -10.95 18.09
N GLY A 142 -5.17 -10.15 18.72
CA GLY A 142 -5.03 -9.71 20.11
C GLY A 142 -3.68 -9.05 20.41
N SER A 143 -2.97 -9.60 21.41
CA SER A 143 -1.69 -9.08 21.91
C SER A 143 -0.57 -9.12 20.87
N GLU A 144 -0.52 -10.13 19.98
CA GLU A 144 0.50 -10.22 18.93
C GLU A 144 0.45 -9.02 17.99
N TYR A 145 -0.75 -8.55 17.66
CA TYR A 145 -0.94 -7.37 16.83
C TYR A 145 -0.58 -6.09 17.58
N ASP A 146 -0.94 -5.98 18.86
CA ASP A 146 -0.55 -4.83 19.68
C ASP A 146 0.98 -4.72 19.81
N ASP A 147 1.70 -5.83 19.94
CA ASP A 147 3.17 -5.90 19.92
C ASP A 147 3.74 -5.45 18.57
N TYR A 148 3.13 -5.89 17.47
CA TYR A 148 3.52 -5.48 16.13
C TYR A 148 3.35 -3.97 15.90
N ARG A 149 2.23 -3.37 16.34
CA ARG A 149 1.99 -1.91 16.22
C ARG A 149 3.00 -1.07 16.99
N ARG A 150 3.56 -1.62 18.07
CA ARG A 150 4.64 -0.98 18.83
C ARG A 150 5.97 -0.98 18.06
N ARG A 151 6.25 -2.04 17.30
CA ARG A 151 7.49 -2.19 16.53
C ARG A 151 7.45 -1.51 15.16
N VAL A 152 6.30 -1.47 14.49
CA VAL A 152 6.18 -1.02 13.10
C VAL A 152 5.23 0.16 12.98
N GLY A 153 5.68 1.24 12.35
CA GLY A 153 4.88 2.44 12.15
C GLY A 153 3.82 2.25 11.06
N ARG A 154 2.75 3.05 11.12
CA ARG A 154 1.61 2.90 10.21
C ARG A 154 1.99 3.23 8.76
N TRP A 155 2.60 4.40 8.58
CA TRP A 155 2.96 4.99 7.28
C TRP A 155 4.47 5.14 7.09
N PHE A 156 5.21 5.31 8.19
CA PHE A 156 6.65 5.50 8.18
C PHE A 156 7.33 4.47 9.09
N PRO A 157 8.60 4.12 8.82
CA PRO A 157 9.38 3.26 9.71
C PRO A 157 9.41 3.85 11.12
N ARG A 158 9.18 3.02 12.14
CA ARG A 158 9.47 3.42 13.51
C ARG A 158 10.98 3.34 13.71
N VAL A 159 11.60 4.48 14.00
CA VAL A 159 12.97 4.51 14.51
C VAL A 159 12.92 4.00 15.95
N SER A 160 13.30 2.75 16.17
CA SER A 160 13.49 2.22 17.52
C SER A 160 14.65 3.00 18.15
N ARG A 161 14.35 3.88 19.12
CA ARG A 161 15.39 4.36 20.03
C ARG A 161 15.80 3.16 20.88
N SER A 162 16.87 2.48 20.48
CA SER A 162 17.61 1.61 21.37
C SER A 162 18.02 2.47 22.56
N THR A 163 17.30 2.33 23.67
CA THR A 163 17.76 2.90 24.93
C THR A 163 18.91 2.00 25.35
N SER A 164 20.13 2.43 25.03
CA SER A 164 21.34 1.84 25.57
C SER A 164 21.32 2.08 27.08
N SER A 165 20.70 1.20 27.85
CA SER A 165 20.90 1.12 29.29
C SER A 165 22.27 0.49 29.51
N ALA A 166 23.31 1.32 29.40
CA ALA A 166 24.61 1.03 29.99
C ALA A 166 24.44 1.25 31.50
N LEU A 167 24.29 0.14 32.23
CA LEU A 167 24.76 0.02 33.61
C LEU A 167 26.19 -0.52 33.55
#